data_AF-A0A840NDB3-F1
#
_entry.id   AF-A0A840NDB3-F1
#
_cell.length_a   1.000
_cell.length_b   1.000
_cell.length_c   1.000
_cell.angle_alpha   90.00
_cell.angle_beta   90.00
_cell.angle_gamma   90.00
#
_symmetry.space_group_name_H-M   'P 1'
#
loop_
_entity.id
_entity.type
_entity.pdbx_description
1 polymer ?
#
loop_
_entity_poly.entity_id
_entity_poly.type
_entity_poly.pdbx_seq_one_letter_code
_entity_poly.pdbx_strand_id
1 'polypeptide(L)'
;MKEYAVLKGFKDFLMRGNVIDLAVAVVVGSAFTALVTAVTTSVIKPVIAATGGSNVTGLSFQIRAGNDASIIDFAVVINSIITFLITAAVVYFLFVMPMQKIQERRKKGKEEGQSEPTDVELLLEIRDLLRREQGLPMVKGLSEVDDSTATASTSVTAKSANGDASKN
;
A
#
# COMPACT_ATOMS: atom_id res chain seq x y z
N MET A 1 -4.40 -34.96 -31.58
CA MET A 1 -3.60 -35.04 -30.34
C MET A 1 -2.81 -33.76 -29.99
N LYS A 2 -2.48 -32.85 -30.93
CA LYS A 2 -1.65 -31.65 -30.63
C LYS A 2 -2.42 -30.44 -30.05
N GLU A 3 -3.74 -30.33 -30.26
CA GLU A 3 -4.55 -29.22 -29.71
C GLU A 3 -4.72 -29.28 -28.18
N TYR A 4 -4.79 -30.47 -27.59
CA TYR A 4 -4.94 -30.62 -26.13
C TYR A 4 -3.72 -30.12 -25.35
N ALA A 5 -2.52 -30.13 -25.94
CA ALA A 5 -1.30 -29.71 -25.27
C ALA A 5 -1.25 -28.18 -25.02
N VAL A 6 -1.75 -27.37 -25.96
CA VAL A 6 -1.75 -25.91 -25.86
C VAL A 6 -2.82 -25.44 -24.87
N LEU A 7 -4.03 -25.99 -24.94
CA LEU A 7 -5.11 -25.69 -24.01
C LEU A 7 -4.78 -26.11 -22.57
N LYS A 8 -4.13 -27.27 -22.40
CA LYS A 8 -3.65 -27.72 -21.08
C LYS A 8 -2.52 -26.82 -20.55
N GLY A 9 -1.54 -26.48 -21.39
CA GLY A 9 -0.45 -25.57 -21.02
C GLY A 9 -0.92 -24.15 -20.67
N PHE A 10 -1.97 -23.66 -21.35
CA PHE A 10 -2.61 -22.39 -21.03
C PHE A 10 -3.39 -22.44 -19.72
N LYS A 11 -4.14 -23.51 -19.46
CA LYS A 11 -4.78 -23.74 -18.16
C LYS A 11 -3.74 -23.79 -17.04
N ASP A 12 -2.65 -24.52 -17.22
CA ASP A 12 -1.56 -24.62 -16.23
C ASP A 12 -0.82 -23.28 -16.04
N PHE A 13 -0.84 -22.39 -17.04
CA PHE A 13 -0.38 -21.01 -16.92
C PHE A 13 -1.33 -20.14 -16.11
N LEU A 14 -2.64 -20.20 -16.39
CA LEU A 14 -3.64 -19.47 -15.62
C LEU A 14 -3.72 -19.97 -14.17
N MET A 15 -3.64 -21.28 -13.94
CA MET A 15 -3.70 -21.86 -12.60
C MET A 15 -2.52 -21.44 -11.71
N ARG A 16 -1.49 -20.76 -12.24
CA ARG A 16 -0.54 -20.01 -11.42
C ARG A 16 -1.27 -18.82 -10.81
N GLY A 17 -1.65 -18.90 -9.54
CA GLY A 17 -2.46 -17.90 -8.83
C GLY A 17 -2.02 -16.44 -9.04
N ASN A 18 -0.72 -16.19 -9.10
CA ASN A 18 -0.16 -14.85 -9.39
C ASN A 18 -0.69 -14.22 -10.71
N VAL A 19 -0.99 -15.02 -11.73
CA VAL A 19 -1.49 -14.52 -13.03
C VAL A 19 -2.98 -14.19 -12.96
N ILE A 20 -3.78 -15.04 -12.30
CA ILE A 20 -5.23 -14.82 -12.15
C ILE A 20 -5.47 -13.58 -11.30
N ASP A 21 -4.78 -13.42 -10.18
CA ASP A 21 -4.98 -12.29 -9.27
C ASP A 21 -4.63 -10.97 -9.96
N LEU A 22 -3.53 -10.94 -10.72
CA LEU A 22 -3.17 -9.78 -11.53
C LEU A 22 -4.18 -9.50 -12.65
N ALA A 23 -4.65 -10.54 -13.35
CA ALA A 23 -5.64 -10.38 -14.42
C ALA A 23 -6.97 -9.82 -13.89
N VAL A 24 -7.45 -10.34 -12.77
CA VAL A 24 -8.68 -9.86 -12.11
C VAL A 24 -8.50 -8.41 -11.65
N ALA A 25 -7.37 -8.07 -11.05
CA ALA A 25 -7.10 -6.70 -10.61
C ALA A 25 -7.18 -5.68 -11.77
N VAL A 26 -6.61 -6.00 -12.94
CA VAL A 26 -6.62 -5.13 -14.12
C VAL A 26 -8.03 -5.01 -14.73
N VAL A 27 -8.76 -6.11 -14.86
CA VAL A 27 -10.12 -6.12 -15.42
C VAL A 27 -11.09 -5.33 -14.53
N VAL A 28 -11.06 -5.58 -13.21
CA VAL A 28 -11.93 -4.88 -12.26
C VAL A 28 -11.55 -3.40 -12.17
N GLY A 29 -10.26 -3.07 -12.14
CA GLY A 29 -9.78 -1.69 -12.09
C GLY A 29 -10.18 -0.88 -13.32
N SER A 30 -10.07 -1.45 -14.52
CA SER A 30 -10.48 -0.78 -15.76
C SER A 30 -12.00 -0.59 -15.84
N ALA A 31 -12.79 -1.61 -15.50
CA ALA A 31 -14.25 -1.53 -15.49
C ALA A 31 -14.76 -0.48 -14.50
N PHE A 32 -14.19 -0.43 -13.30
CA PHE A 32 -14.55 0.57 -12.29
C PHE A 32 -14.19 1.99 -12.74
N THR A 33 -13.00 2.19 -13.30
CA THR A 33 -12.58 3.50 -13.82
C THR A 33 -13.51 3.97 -14.93
N ALA A 34 -13.92 3.07 -15.83
CA ALA A 34 -14.89 3.37 -16.88
C ALA A 34 -16.26 3.79 -16.32
N LEU A 35 -16.74 3.10 -15.28
CA LEU A 35 -17.98 3.46 -14.59
C LEU A 35 -17.92 4.87 -13.99
N VAL A 36 -16.87 5.19 -13.25
CA VAL A 36 -16.73 6.52 -12.63
C VAL A 36 -16.56 7.61 -13.69
N THR A 37 -15.84 7.33 -14.76
CA THR A 37 -15.67 8.24 -15.90
C THR A 37 -16.99 8.51 -16.61
N ALA A 38 -17.82 7.47 -16.81
CA ALA A 38 -19.14 7.60 -17.41
C ALA A 38 -20.06 8.47 -16.56
N VAL A 39 -20.14 8.21 -15.25
CA VAL A 39 -20.94 9.03 -14.32
C VAL A 39 -20.47 10.47 -14.33
N THR A 40 -19.16 10.71 -14.26
CA THR A 40 -18.62 12.07 -14.22
C THR A 40 -18.82 12.80 -15.55
N THR A 41 -18.63 12.11 -16.68
CA THR A 41 -18.86 12.68 -18.01
C THR A 41 -20.34 12.98 -18.25
N SER A 42 -21.25 12.13 -17.80
CA SER A 42 -22.69 12.28 -18.05
C SER A 42 -23.39 13.22 -17.07
N VAL A 43 -22.86 13.41 -15.86
CA VAL A 43 -23.52 14.24 -14.83
C VAL A 43 -22.74 15.53 -14.58
N ILE A 44 -21.42 15.46 -14.40
CA ILE A 44 -20.63 16.62 -13.98
C ILE A 44 -20.31 17.54 -15.16
N LYS A 45 -19.91 17.00 -16.32
CA LYS A 45 -19.64 17.85 -17.51
C LYS A 45 -20.83 18.71 -17.92
N PRO A 46 -22.08 18.22 -18.01
CA PRO A 46 -23.21 19.09 -18.36
C PRO A 46 -23.53 20.10 -17.26
N VAL A 47 -23.33 19.78 -15.98
CA VAL A 47 -23.50 20.75 -14.88
C VAL A 47 -22.46 21.86 -14.98
N ILE A 48 -21.19 21.52 -15.22
CA ILE A 48 -20.12 22.51 -15.43
C ILE A 48 -20.38 23.33 -16.70
N ALA A 49 -20.85 22.70 -17.77
CA ALA A 49 -21.21 23.39 -18.99
C ALA A 49 -22.43 24.33 -18.79
N ALA A 50 -23.36 23.97 -17.91
CA ALA A 50 -24.52 24.79 -17.58
C ALA A 50 -24.17 25.98 -16.67
N THR A 51 -23.30 25.78 -15.66
CA THR A 51 -22.88 26.87 -14.74
C THR A 51 -21.74 27.72 -15.31
N GLY A 52 -20.97 27.19 -16.26
CA GLY A 52 -19.87 27.84 -16.96
C GLY A 52 -20.22 28.33 -18.38
N GLY A 53 -21.50 28.30 -18.77
CA GLY A 53 -22.02 28.91 -19.99
C GLY A 53 -21.52 28.27 -21.29
N SER A 54 -21.89 27.02 -21.59
CA SER A 54 -21.73 26.29 -22.88
C SER A 54 -20.33 26.25 -23.52
N ASN A 55 -19.35 26.93 -22.96
CA ASN A 55 -18.17 27.37 -23.66
C ASN A 55 -17.23 28.00 -22.62
N VAL A 56 -16.21 27.26 -22.18
CA VAL A 56 -14.96 27.92 -21.78
C VAL A 56 -14.23 28.36 -23.09
N THR A 57 -14.96 28.93 -24.06
CA THR A 57 -14.46 29.44 -25.36
C THR A 57 -13.80 30.80 -25.20
N GLY A 58 -13.04 30.97 -24.13
CA GLY A 58 -12.14 32.10 -23.95
C GLY A 58 -10.67 31.73 -24.07
N LEU A 59 -10.35 30.42 -24.02
CA LEU A 59 -8.96 29.95 -23.93
C LEU A 59 -8.55 29.05 -25.10
N SER A 60 -9.45 28.76 -26.04
CA SER A 60 -9.15 28.05 -27.26
C SER A 60 -8.41 28.96 -28.25
N PHE A 61 -7.08 28.98 -28.18
CA PHE A 61 -6.25 29.66 -29.17
C PHE A 61 -6.10 28.75 -30.40
N GLN A 62 -6.56 29.21 -31.56
CA GLN A 62 -6.24 28.58 -32.84
C GLN A 62 -4.84 29.01 -33.25
N ILE A 63 -3.89 28.08 -33.29
CA ILE A 63 -2.50 28.37 -33.69
C ILE A 63 -2.41 28.63 -35.21
N ARG A 64 -3.37 28.13 -36.01
CA ARG A 64 -3.44 28.33 -37.47
C ARG A 64 -4.89 28.34 -37.94
N ALA A 65 -5.32 29.41 -38.61
CA ALA A 65 -6.69 29.51 -39.15
C ALA A 65 -6.92 28.44 -40.22
N GLY A 66 -7.95 27.60 -40.05
CA GLY A 66 -8.35 26.57 -41.01
C GLY A 66 -7.85 25.15 -40.73
N ASN A 67 -7.29 24.86 -39.55
CA ASN A 67 -6.98 23.49 -39.15
C ASN A 67 -7.57 23.17 -37.77
N ASP A 68 -8.61 22.32 -37.73
CA ASP A 68 -9.28 21.89 -36.50
C ASP A 68 -8.35 21.12 -35.54
N ALA A 69 -7.18 20.68 -36.01
CA ALA A 69 -6.17 20.00 -35.20
C ALA A 69 -5.29 20.95 -34.34
N SER A 70 -5.46 22.27 -34.44
CA SER A 70 -4.65 23.27 -33.73
C SER A 70 -5.45 24.12 -32.74
N ILE A 71 -6.51 23.56 -32.17
CA ILE A 71 -7.31 24.15 -31.10
C ILE A 71 -6.85 23.58 -29.75
N ILE A 72 -6.27 24.41 -28.89
CA ILE A 72 -5.95 24.01 -27.50
C ILE A 72 -7.15 24.36 -26.63
N ASP A 73 -8.01 23.39 -26.32
CA ASP A 73 -9.15 23.59 -25.45
C ASP A 73 -8.80 23.36 -23.97
N PHE A 74 -8.58 24.45 -23.23
CA PHE A 74 -8.34 24.39 -21.78
C PHE A 74 -9.59 23.92 -20.99
N ALA A 75 -10.79 23.98 -21.57
CA ALA A 75 -12.00 23.44 -20.96
C ALA A 75 -11.91 21.92 -20.77
N VAL A 76 -11.33 21.22 -21.75
CA VAL A 76 -11.17 19.76 -21.70
C VAL A 76 -10.17 19.39 -20.60
N VAL A 77 -9.11 20.18 -20.42
CA VAL A 77 -8.11 19.97 -19.37
C VAL A 77 -8.73 20.17 -17.99
N ILE A 78 -9.45 21.28 -17.76
CA ILE A 78 -10.09 21.53 -16.46
C ILE A 78 -11.13 20.46 -16.11
N ASN A 79 -11.93 20.03 -17.10
CA ASN A 79 -12.89 18.94 -16.92
C ASN A 79 -12.20 17.60 -16.60
N SER A 80 -11.06 17.32 -17.23
CA SER A 80 -10.29 16.10 -16.97
C SER A 80 -9.70 16.10 -15.56
N ILE A 81 -9.22 17.25 -15.07
CA ILE A 81 -8.73 17.41 -13.69
C ILE A 81 -9.87 17.18 -12.69
N ILE A 82 -11.04 17.79 -12.91
CA ILE A 82 -12.20 17.58 -12.04
C ILE A 82 -12.63 16.12 -12.04
N THR A 83 -12.63 15.48 -13.20
CA THR A 83 -12.97 14.05 -13.33
C THR A 83 -11.99 13.16 -12.59
N PHE A 84 -10.70 13.46 -12.68
CA PHE A 84 -9.65 12.77 -11.95
C PHE A 84 -9.82 12.92 -10.44
N LEU A 85 -10.06 14.13 -9.94
CA LEU A 85 -10.26 14.38 -8.50
C LEU A 85 -11.48 13.64 -7.94
N ILE A 86 -12.59 13.61 -8.68
CA ILE A 86 -13.78 12.86 -8.28
C ILE A 86 -13.47 11.36 -8.25
N THR A 87 -12.80 10.84 -9.28
CA THR A 87 -12.44 9.43 -9.35
C THR A 87 -11.52 9.02 -8.20
N ALA A 88 -10.50 9.83 -7.93
CA ALA A 88 -9.61 9.64 -6.79
C ALA A 88 -10.36 9.70 -5.46
N ALA A 89 -11.30 10.63 -5.28
CA ALA A 89 -12.11 10.74 -4.08
C ALA A 89 -12.99 9.50 -3.85
N VAL A 90 -13.65 8.99 -4.90
CA VAL A 90 -14.47 7.78 -4.81
C VAL A 90 -13.59 6.57 -4.49
N VAL A 91 -12.45 6.38 -5.16
CA VAL A 91 -11.53 5.27 -4.89
C VAL A 91 -10.98 5.35 -3.46
N TYR A 92 -10.60 6.55 -3.02
CA TYR A 92 -10.09 6.75 -1.66
C TYR A 92 -11.15 6.40 -0.62
N PHE A 93 -12.39 6.85 -0.80
CA PHE A 93 -13.46 6.59 0.16
C PHE A 93 -13.91 5.11 0.16
N LEU A 94 -14.02 4.47 -1.00
CA LEU A 94 -14.48 3.07 -1.10
C LEU A 94 -13.41 2.02 -0.79
N PHE A 95 -12.14 2.29 -1.10
CA PHE A 95 -11.07 1.29 -0.96
C PHE A 95 -10.07 1.67 0.11
N VAL A 96 -9.53 2.90 0.07
CA VAL A 96 -8.43 3.31 0.97
C VAL A 96 -8.91 3.45 2.41
N MET A 97 -10.01 4.17 2.64
CA MET A 97 -10.57 4.38 3.99
C MET A 97 -10.98 3.07 4.70
N PRO A 98 -11.74 2.14 4.09
CA PRO A 98 -12.06 0.87 4.75
C PRO A 98 -10.83 -0.01 4.91
N MET A 99 -9.90 0.00 3.96
CA MET A 99 -8.66 -0.77 4.09
C MET A 99 -7.79 -0.23 5.24
N GLN A 100 -7.67 1.09 5.39
CA GLN A 100 -7.02 1.73 6.53
C GLN A 100 -7.71 1.36 7.85
N LYS A 101 -9.04 1.43 7.90
CA LYS A 101 -9.82 1.05 9.08
C LYS A 101 -9.68 -0.43 9.44
N ILE A 102 -9.67 -1.34 8.46
CA ILE A 102 -9.44 -2.78 8.68
C ILE A 102 -8.00 -3.02 9.15
N GLN A 103 -7.01 -2.35 8.55
CA GLN A 103 -5.62 -2.48 8.97
C GLN A 103 -5.40 -1.96 10.40
N GLU A 104 -6.01 -0.84 10.78
CA GLU A 104 -5.99 -0.34 12.16
C GLU A 104 -6.65 -1.31 13.13
N ARG A 105 -7.78 -1.93 12.74
CA ARG A 105 -8.44 -2.96 13.56
C ARG A 105 -7.64 -4.26 13.63
N ARG A 106 -6.92 -4.63 12.57
CA ARG A 106 -5.98 -5.77 12.58
C ARG A 106 -4.71 -5.46 13.39
N LYS A 107 -4.26 -4.20 13.42
CA LYS A 107 -3.13 -3.78 14.26
C LYS A 107 -3.54 -3.74 15.74
N LYS A 108 -4.73 -3.24 16.06
CA LYS A 108 -5.29 -3.19 17.43
C LYS A 108 -5.81 -4.55 17.93
N GLY A 109 -6.32 -5.40 17.03
CA GLY A 109 -6.78 -6.75 17.35
C GLY A 109 -5.68 -7.82 17.33
N LYS A 110 -4.43 -7.45 17.02
CA LYS A 110 -3.26 -8.33 17.10
C LYS A 110 -2.63 -8.38 18.50
N GLU A 111 -3.16 -7.63 19.47
CA GLU A 111 -2.71 -7.70 20.86
C GLU A 111 -3.36 -8.86 21.64
N GLU A 112 -4.37 -9.55 21.09
CA GLU A 112 -5.04 -10.64 21.80
C GLU A 112 -5.27 -11.87 20.89
N GLY A 113 -4.22 -12.68 20.73
CA GLY A 113 -4.36 -14.14 20.60
C GLY A 113 -4.53 -14.78 19.22
N GLN A 114 -4.45 -14.04 18.10
CA GLN A 114 -4.56 -14.66 16.78
C GLN A 114 -3.63 -14.04 15.72
N SER A 115 -2.35 -13.90 16.05
CA SER A 115 -1.31 -14.07 15.03
C SER A 115 -0.94 -15.54 15.07
N GLU A 116 -1.18 -16.29 13.99
CA GLU A 116 -0.24 -17.37 13.70
C GLU A 116 1.16 -16.74 13.80
N PRO A 117 2.09 -17.36 14.56
CA PRO A 117 3.41 -16.78 14.74
C PRO A 117 3.96 -16.47 13.37
N THR A 118 4.31 -15.21 13.17
CA THR A 118 4.79 -14.74 11.87
C THR A 118 5.95 -15.64 11.45
N ASP A 119 6.15 -15.87 10.15
CA ASP A 119 7.26 -16.70 9.68
C ASP A 119 8.60 -16.25 10.32
N VAL A 120 8.74 -14.96 10.60
CA VAL A 120 9.89 -14.38 11.30
C VAL A 120 9.97 -14.84 12.76
N GLU A 121 8.87 -14.86 13.51
CA GLU A 121 8.81 -15.38 14.88
C GLU A 121 9.09 -16.89 14.93
N LEU A 122 8.52 -17.67 14.00
CA LEU A 122 8.82 -19.10 13.86
C LEU A 122 10.29 -19.34 13.52
N LEU A 123 10.87 -18.55 12.61
CA LEU A 123 12.29 -18.65 12.26
C LEU A 123 13.20 -18.24 13.43
N LEU A 124 12.79 -17.28 14.26
CA LEU A 124 13.49 -16.91 15.49
C LEU A 124 13.45 -18.06 16.51
N GLU A 125 12.27 -18.65 16.72
CA GLU A 125 12.11 -19.80 17.61
C GLU A 125 12.96 -20.98 17.13
N ILE A 126 12.90 -21.34 15.84
CA ILE A 126 13.73 -22.40 15.25
C ILE A 126 15.22 -22.10 15.40
N ARG A 127 15.65 -20.85 15.17
CA ARG A 127 17.05 -20.42 15.35
C ARG A 127 17.50 -20.59 16.80
N ASP A 128 16.65 -20.21 17.75
CA ASP A 128 16.99 -20.25 19.17
C ASP A 128 16.98 -21.70 19.70
N LEU A 129 16.09 -22.55 19.18
CA LEU A 129 16.10 -24.01 19.41
C LEU A 129 17.40 -24.66 18.90
N LEU A 130 17.84 -24.32 17.68
CA LEU A 130 19.10 -24.82 17.09
C LEU A 130 20.34 -24.34 17.85
N ARG A 131 20.35 -23.07 18.29
CA ARG A 131 21.47 -22.54 19.10
C ARG A 131 21.59 -23.23 20.45
N ARG A 132 20.45 -23.56 21.08
CA ARG A 132 20.40 -24.30 22.34
C ARG A 132 20.98 -25.71 22.18
N GLU A 133 20.69 -26.38 21.07
CA GLU A 133 21.28 -27.70 20.76
C GLU A 133 22.79 -27.63 20.50
N GLN A 134 23.26 -26.54 19.89
CA GLN A 134 24.69 -26.30 19.61
C GLN A 134 25.48 -25.73 20.81
N GLY A 135 24.85 -25.56 21.98
CA GLY A 135 25.49 -25.00 23.17
C GLY A 135 25.93 -23.54 23.04
N LEU A 136 25.36 -22.80 22.08
CA LEU A 136 25.67 -21.40 21.83
C LEU A 136 24.86 -20.49 22.78
N PRO A 137 25.44 -19.38 23.27
CA PRO A 137 24.73 -18.45 24.13
C PRO A 137 23.54 -17.80 23.41
N MET A 138 22.46 -17.55 24.17
CA MET A 138 21.24 -16.88 23.69
C MET A 138 21.54 -15.43 23.29
N VAL A 139 21.02 -14.99 22.14
CA VAL A 139 21.13 -13.60 21.68
C VAL A 139 19.87 -12.86 22.07
N LYS A 140 19.91 -12.17 23.21
CA LYS A 140 18.84 -11.27 23.65
C LYS A 140 18.98 -9.95 22.91
N GLY A 141 18.14 -9.67 21.91
CA GLY A 141 18.23 -8.38 21.23
C GLY A 141 17.38 -8.12 19.97
N LEU A 142 16.38 -8.94 19.63
CA LEU A 142 15.53 -8.66 18.45
C LEU A 142 14.02 -8.74 18.73
N SER A 143 13.61 -9.19 19.91
CA SER A 143 12.20 -9.25 20.34
C SER A 143 11.77 -8.05 21.20
N GLU A 144 12.69 -7.14 21.50
CA GLU A 144 12.47 -5.99 22.37
C GLU A 144 12.67 -4.72 21.54
N VAL A 145 11.78 -4.49 20.57
CA VAL A 145 11.50 -3.13 20.10
C VAL A 145 10.69 -2.48 21.20
N ASP A 146 11.42 -1.97 22.16
CA ASP A 146 10.94 -1.38 23.40
C ASP A 146 10.47 0.06 23.14
N ASP A 147 9.16 0.28 23.23
CA ASP A 147 8.51 1.60 23.28
C ASP A 147 8.51 2.19 24.71
N SER A 148 9.34 1.68 25.63
CA SER A 148 9.28 2.07 27.04
C SER A 148 10.61 2.32 27.77
N THR A 149 11.79 2.29 27.14
CA THR A 149 13.05 2.68 27.83
C THR A 149 13.55 4.07 27.47
N ALA A 150 12.69 5.07 27.65
CA ALA A 150 13.14 6.35 28.18
C ALA A 150 12.93 6.32 29.70
N THR A 151 13.96 6.65 30.46
CA THR A 151 13.99 6.83 31.93
C THR A 151 14.34 5.58 32.76
N ALA A 152 15.65 5.30 32.92
CA ALA A 152 16.29 5.04 34.22
C ALA A 152 17.74 4.56 34.05
N SER A 153 18.66 5.50 33.86
CA SER A 153 20.09 5.27 34.12
C SER A 153 20.55 6.24 35.19
N THR A 154 20.33 5.86 36.45
CA THR A 154 20.95 6.49 37.63
C THR A 154 22.11 5.60 38.09
N SER A 155 23.31 6.18 38.05
CA SER A 155 24.47 5.92 38.88
C SER A 155 24.97 4.47 39.05
N VAL A 156 26.10 4.14 38.41
CA VAL A 156 27.07 3.20 38.98
C VAL A 156 28.37 3.96 39.22
N THR A 157 28.51 4.44 40.46
CA THR A 157 29.75 4.91 41.08
C THR A 157 30.71 3.73 41.18
N ALA A 158 31.75 3.72 40.34
CA ALA A 158 32.87 2.80 40.46
C ALA A 158 33.93 3.36 41.40
N LYS A 159 33.96 2.92 42.67
CA LYS A 159 35.15 3.00 43.54
C LYS A 159 34.98 2.13 44.79
N SER A 160 35.57 0.93 44.80
CA SER A 160 36.26 0.34 45.96
C SER A 160 36.61 -1.12 45.68
N ALA A 161 37.88 -1.37 45.33
CA ALA A 161 38.55 -2.65 45.55
C ALA A 161 40.06 -2.44 45.33
N ASN A 162 40.84 -2.27 46.40
CA ASN A 162 42.18 -2.86 46.47
C ASN A 162 42.74 -2.83 47.89
N GLY A 163 43.27 -3.98 48.34
CA GLY A 163 44.43 -4.01 49.24
C GLY A 163 44.19 -4.31 50.71
N ASP A 164 43.76 -5.54 51.01
CA ASP A 164 44.15 -6.23 52.23
C ASP A 164 45.62 -6.67 52.10
N ALA A 165 46.48 -6.16 52.98
CA ALA A 165 47.86 -6.64 53.15
C ALA A 165 48.27 -6.47 54.62
N SER A 166 47.96 -7.51 55.39
CA SER A 166 48.77 -8.17 56.42
C SER A 166 49.79 -7.32 57.20
N LYS A 167 49.56 -7.26 58.51
CA LYS A 167 50.59 -7.12 59.55
C LYS A 167 51.58 -8.30 59.50
N ASN A 168 52.80 -7.98 59.94
CA ASN A 168 53.96 -8.82 60.28
C ASN A 168 54.80 -9.36 59.12
#